data_AF-A0A6C0LFN8-F1
#
_entry.id   AF-A0A6C0LFN8-F1
#
_cell.length_a   1.000
_cell.length_b   1.000
_cell.length_c   1.000
_cell.angle_alpha   90.00
_cell.angle_beta   90.00
_cell.angle_gamma   90.00
#
_symmetry.space_group_name_H-M   'P 1'
#
loop_
_entity.id
_entity.type
_entity.pdbx_description
1 polymer ?
#
loop_
_entity_poly.entity_id
_entity_poly.type
_entity_poly.pdbx_seq_one_letter_code
_entity_poly.pdbx_strand_id
1 'polypeptide(L)'
;MDDKVIKIDLSIFQNRYNVVNVPDNILKKADALKKSCSCFDSFYDPKMIWEKKLYNKKEKHLQHQQHHPQQHTNYVANGAGACATTSNKGRFHIIIPDFSDTSSTKRALIGYLNKLTTRNKEVIYEKIKGMIDTNHTEELFLIIWSYIKITESGNDNLYIKLLDYFDSAFLQVMLDKLWNNYIQQKEWIPPKFIFDNNLLLLNNEYELYCDYVKWKKGIHNINIIWVKYKHQDIPRLLDDIYDYLTGECLGNPNIHKYIIDIFMEQILKILNLYPYPSIVEKIRSLDIKSFDSSTKFLIYTIIENK
;
A
#
# COMPACT_ATOMS: atom_id res chain seq x y z
N MET A 1 15.55 16.60 -6.54
CA MET A 1 16.92 16.88 -6.09
C MET A 1 17.62 15.54 -6.06
N ASP A 2 18.76 15.42 -6.74
CA ASP A 2 19.50 14.16 -6.85
C ASP A 2 19.99 13.71 -5.48
N ASP A 3 19.46 12.60 -4.98
CA ASP A 3 19.99 11.89 -3.82
C ASP A 3 21.33 11.25 -4.21
N LYS A 4 22.39 12.06 -4.19
CA LYS A 4 23.76 11.59 -4.28
C LYS A 4 24.05 10.72 -3.06
N VAL A 5 24.07 9.41 -3.29
CA VAL A 5 24.59 8.40 -2.35
C VAL A 5 25.93 8.89 -1.78
N ILE A 6 25.95 9.24 -0.50
CA ILE A 6 27.16 9.62 0.22
C ILE A 6 27.98 8.34 0.38
N LYS A 7 29.04 8.18 -0.43
CA LYS A 7 30.02 7.10 -0.27
C LYS A 7 30.94 7.46 0.89
N ILE A 8 30.72 6.83 2.04
CA ILE A 8 31.64 6.90 3.17
C ILE A 8 32.83 5.99 2.85
N ASP A 9 34.03 6.56 2.92
CA ASP A 9 35.27 5.83 2.65
C ASP A 9 35.51 4.74 3.72
N LEU A 10 35.89 3.53 3.28
CA LEU A 10 36.11 2.37 4.16
C LEU A 10 37.16 2.67 5.25
N SER A 11 38.10 3.57 4.95
CA SER A 11 39.13 4.05 5.88
C SER A 11 38.54 4.72 7.13
N ILE A 12 37.39 5.40 7.01
CA ILE A 12 36.70 6.05 8.14
C ILE A 12 36.14 4.99 9.10
N PHE A 13 35.61 3.89 8.55
CA PHE A 13 35.11 2.77 9.33
C PHE A 13 36.26 2.01 10.01
N GLN A 14 37.34 1.75 9.28
CA GLN A 14 38.51 1.07 9.83
C GLN A 14 39.13 1.88 10.97
N ASN A 15 39.29 3.19 10.82
CA ASN A 15 39.83 4.05 11.89
C ASN A 15 38.96 4.08 13.14
N ARG A 16 37.63 3.97 13.02
CA ARG A 16 36.70 4.02 14.16
C ARG A 16 36.65 2.70 14.95
N TYR A 17 37.03 1.59 14.34
CA TYR A 17 36.94 0.24 14.93
C TYR A 17 38.30 -0.49 15.03
N ASN A 18 39.41 0.18 14.73
CA ASN A 18 40.76 -0.39 14.58
C ASN A 18 41.43 -0.90 15.88
N VAL A 19 40.70 -1.10 16.98
CA VAL A 19 41.27 -1.63 18.25
C VAL A 19 40.64 -2.94 18.68
N VAL A 20 39.94 -3.65 17.80
CA VAL A 20 39.52 -5.03 18.10
C VAL A 20 40.43 -5.98 17.34
N ASN A 21 41.39 -6.58 18.05
CA ASN A 21 42.07 -7.79 17.58
C ASN A 21 41.01 -8.86 17.35
N VAL A 22 40.52 -8.97 16.11
CA VAL A 22 39.54 -9.98 15.73
C VAL A 22 40.25 -11.33 15.76
N PRO A 23 39.79 -12.28 16.58
CA PRO A 23 40.42 -13.59 16.68
C PRO A 23 40.52 -14.31 15.34
N ASP A 24 41.67 -14.95 15.07
CA ASP A 24 41.97 -15.61 13.79
C ASP A 24 40.94 -16.66 13.37
N ASN A 25 40.28 -17.30 14.33
CA ASN A 25 39.23 -18.27 14.05
C ASN A 25 37.98 -17.62 13.42
N ILE A 26 37.70 -16.35 13.74
CA ILE A 26 36.59 -15.59 13.13
C ILE A 26 36.97 -15.15 11.73
N LEU A 27 38.21 -14.69 11.51
CA LEU A 27 38.71 -14.32 10.19
C LEU A 27 38.70 -15.51 9.23
N LYS A 28 39.21 -16.66 9.66
CA LYS A 28 39.19 -17.91 8.88
C LYS A 28 37.77 -18.36 8.53
N LYS A 29 36.82 -18.16 9.45
CA LYS A 29 35.41 -18.51 9.23
C LYS A 29 34.73 -17.54 8.26
N ALA A 30 35.07 -16.26 8.31
CA ALA A 30 34.58 -15.27 7.36
C ALA A 30 35.08 -15.55 5.92
N ASP A 31 36.36 -15.90 5.76
CA ASP A 31 36.92 -16.26 4.46
C ASP A 31 36.34 -17.55 3.90
N ALA A 32 36.09 -18.55 4.76
CA ALA A 32 35.39 -19.77 4.38
C ALA A 32 33.97 -19.47 3.90
N LEU A 33 33.25 -18.58 4.58
CA LEU A 33 31.89 -18.17 4.19
C LEU A 33 31.89 -17.40 2.87
N LYS A 34 32.82 -16.45 2.66
CA LYS A 34 32.94 -15.73 1.37
C LYS A 34 33.21 -16.67 0.20
N LYS A 35 34.08 -17.66 0.38
CA LYS A 35 34.40 -18.65 -0.67
C LYS A 35 33.28 -19.66 -0.94
N SER A 36 32.41 -19.91 0.04
CA SER A 36 31.37 -20.94 -0.08
C SER A 36 29.97 -20.38 -0.37
N CYS A 37 29.75 -19.08 -0.17
CA CYS A 37 28.44 -18.46 -0.28
C CYS A 37 28.51 -17.23 -1.21
N SER A 38 28.04 -17.39 -2.44
CA SER A 38 27.99 -16.35 -3.48
C SER A 38 27.11 -15.14 -3.14
N CYS A 39 26.29 -15.24 -2.09
CA CYS A 39 25.43 -14.16 -1.62
C CYS A 39 26.18 -13.03 -0.90
N PHE A 40 27.46 -13.21 -0.53
CA PHE A 40 28.28 -12.13 0.02
C PHE A 40 28.86 -11.19 -1.05
N ASP A 41 28.77 -11.56 -2.32
CA ASP A 41 29.24 -10.74 -3.45
C ASP A 41 28.12 -9.92 -4.11
N SER A 42 26.84 -10.22 -3.80
CA SER A 42 25.71 -9.51 -4.39
C SER A 42 25.24 -8.36 -3.52
N PHE A 43 25.44 -7.12 -4.00
CA PHE A 43 24.79 -5.95 -3.45
C PHE A 43 23.25 -6.12 -3.51
N TYR A 44 22.59 -5.63 -2.48
CA TYR A 44 21.15 -5.69 -2.25
C TYR A 44 20.36 -5.10 -3.45
N ASP A 45 19.82 -5.96 -4.32
CA ASP A 45 19.03 -5.55 -5.49
C ASP A 45 17.54 -5.85 -5.29
N PRO A 46 16.63 -4.85 -5.36
CA PRO A 46 15.18 -5.05 -5.43
C PRO A 46 14.72 -6.10 -6.45
N LYS A 47 15.47 -6.31 -7.54
CA LYS A 47 15.26 -7.37 -8.54
C LYS A 47 15.30 -8.78 -7.93
N MET A 48 16.17 -9.01 -6.95
CA MET A 48 16.27 -10.29 -6.24
C MET A 48 15.05 -10.59 -5.36
N ILE A 49 14.40 -9.56 -4.79
CA ILE A 49 13.14 -9.74 -4.04
C ILE A 49 12.00 -10.15 -4.97
N TRP A 50 11.97 -9.60 -6.18
CA TRP A 50 10.98 -9.97 -7.18
C TRP A 50 11.21 -11.38 -7.71
N GLU A 51 12.45 -11.77 -8.00
CA GLU A 51 12.80 -13.14 -8.38
C GLU A 51 12.44 -14.15 -7.27
N LYS A 52 12.64 -13.80 -6.00
CA LYS A 52 12.21 -14.62 -4.85
C LYS A 52 10.68 -14.80 -4.80
N LYS A 53 9.90 -13.77 -5.13
CA LYS A 53 8.43 -13.89 -5.24
C LYS A 53 8.01 -14.79 -6.41
N LEU A 54 8.70 -14.70 -7.54
CA LEU A 54 8.48 -15.56 -8.71
C LEU A 54 8.81 -17.02 -8.41
N TYR A 55 9.91 -17.28 -7.71
CA TYR A 55 10.36 -18.64 -7.37
C TYR A 55 9.42 -19.34 -6.40
N ASN A 56 8.96 -18.64 -5.34
CA ASN A 56 7.97 -19.18 -4.40
C ASN A 56 6.60 -19.47 -5.05
N LYS A 57 6.24 -18.75 -6.13
CA LYS A 57 5.05 -19.08 -6.92
C LYS A 57 5.25 -20.38 -7.72
N LYS A 58 6.44 -20.62 -8.27
CA LYS A 58 6.77 -21.84 -9.03
C LYS A 58 6.78 -23.09 -8.13
N GLU A 59 7.34 -23.03 -6.92
CA GLU A 59 7.33 -24.17 -5.99
C GLU A 59 5.91 -24.61 -5.58
N LYS A 60 5.01 -23.66 -5.33
CA LYS A 60 3.61 -23.98 -5.02
C LYS A 60 2.89 -24.65 -6.18
N HIS A 61 3.25 -24.31 -7.42
CA HIS A 61 2.68 -24.91 -8.62
C HIS A 61 3.17 -26.35 -8.85
N LEU A 62 4.43 -26.63 -8.52
CA LEU A 62 5.02 -27.97 -8.59
C LEU A 62 4.46 -28.91 -7.52
N GLN A 63 4.13 -28.42 -6.33
CA GLN A 63 3.47 -29.23 -5.28
C GLN A 63 2.00 -29.56 -5.60
N HIS A 64 1.30 -28.73 -6.38
CA HIS A 64 -0.10 -29.00 -6.76
C HIS A 64 -0.26 -29.89 -8.01
N GLN A 65 0.81 -30.17 -8.75
CA GLN A 65 0.77 -31.06 -9.92
C GLN A 65 1.07 -32.54 -9.62
N GLN A 66 1.34 -32.91 -8.36
CA GLN A 66 1.60 -34.31 -7.97
C GLN A 66 0.44 -35.03 -7.25
N HIS A 67 -0.74 -34.41 -7.12
CA HIS A 67 -1.91 -35.09 -6.54
C HIS A 67 -3.13 -35.06 -7.47
N HIS A 68 -3.32 -36.16 -8.20
CA HIS A 68 -4.64 -36.63 -8.62
C HIS A 68 -4.95 -37.98 -7.94
N PRO A 69 -6.23 -38.36 -7.78
CA PRO A 69 -6.72 -38.95 -6.54
C PRO A 69 -7.08 -40.43 -6.70
N GLN A 70 -6.69 -41.27 -5.74
CA GLN A 70 -7.36 -42.55 -5.52
C GLN A 70 -7.64 -42.79 -4.03
N GLN A 71 -8.94 -42.76 -3.75
CA GLN A 71 -9.76 -43.61 -2.88
C GLN A 71 -9.28 -44.01 -1.47
N HIS A 72 -10.16 -43.70 -0.52
CA HIS A 72 -10.41 -44.22 0.83
C HIS A 72 -9.73 -45.55 1.23
N THR A 73 -9.16 -45.57 2.45
CA THR A 73 -9.61 -46.43 3.57
C THR A 73 -8.94 -46.04 4.89
N ASN A 74 -9.70 -46.14 5.98
CA ASN A 74 -9.32 -45.93 7.37
C ASN A 74 -8.32 -46.99 7.85
N TYR A 75 -7.36 -46.64 8.70
CA TYR A 75 -6.90 -47.48 9.83
C TYR A 75 -6.20 -46.63 10.91
N VAL A 76 -6.44 -47.03 12.16
CA VAL A 76 -5.95 -46.47 13.42
C VAL A 76 -4.70 -47.24 13.89
N ALA A 77 -3.87 -46.56 14.70
CA ALA A 77 -2.93 -47.04 15.72
C ALA A 77 -1.40 -47.11 15.41
N ASN A 78 -0.69 -46.33 16.23
CA ASN A 78 0.55 -46.61 16.97
C ASN A 78 1.86 -47.02 16.25
N GLY A 79 2.92 -46.27 16.56
CA GLY A 79 4.30 -46.73 16.40
C GLY A 79 5.31 -45.61 16.54
N ALA A 80 6.05 -45.60 17.64
CA ALA A 80 7.16 -44.70 17.93
C ALA A 80 8.25 -44.74 16.84
N GLY A 81 8.86 -43.58 16.54
CA GLY A 81 10.07 -43.56 15.71
C GLY A 81 10.48 -42.17 15.24
N ALA A 82 11.51 -41.63 15.89
CA ALA A 82 12.46 -40.63 15.38
C ALA A 82 11.91 -39.30 14.83
N CYS A 83 12.16 -38.25 15.61
CA CYS A 83 12.10 -36.85 15.23
C CYS A 83 13.03 -36.56 14.04
N ALA A 84 12.51 -36.67 12.82
CA ALA A 84 13.16 -36.14 11.63
C ALA A 84 12.84 -34.64 11.55
N THR A 85 13.76 -33.83 12.05
CA THR A 85 13.78 -32.39 11.80
C THR A 85 13.93 -32.17 10.30
N THR A 86 12.82 -31.85 9.63
CA THR A 86 12.84 -31.36 8.26
C THR A 86 13.58 -30.02 8.25
N SER A 87 14.88 -30.09 7.98
CA SER A 87 15.72 -28.91 7.84
C SER A 87 15.13 -28.04 6.73
N ASN A 88 14.70 -26.82 7.07
CA ASN A 88 14.25 -25.77 6.16
C ASN A 88 15.40 -25.28 5.24
N LYS A 89 16.05 -26.19 4.51
CA LYS A 89 17.12 -25.92 3.55
C LYS A 89 16.47 -25.29 2.30
N GLY A 90 16.34 -23.97 2.32
CA GLY A 90 15.75 -23.20 1.22
C GLY A 90 15.16 -21.85 1.64
N ARG A 91 14.99 -21.59 2.96
CA ARG A 91 14.58 -20.26 3.42
C ARG A 91 15.75 -19.28 3.31
N PHE A 92 15.65 -18.36 2.35
CA PHE A 92 16.46 -17.15 2.31
C PHE A 92 16.34 -16.39 3.65
N HIS A 93 17.44 -16.29 4.37
CA HIS A 93 17.55 -15.47 5.58
C HIS A 93 17.79 -14.01 5.19
N ILE A 94 16.89 -13.13 5.60
CA ILE A 94 17.09 -11.69 5.46
C ILE A 94 17.86 -11.24 6.71
N ILE A 95 19.10 -10.80 6.52
CA ILE A 95 19.89 -10.16 7.57
C ILE A 95 19.43 -8.71 7.63
N ILE A 96 18.97 -8.28 8.80
CA ILE A 96 18.52 -6.90 9.00
C ILE A 96 19.69 -6.15 9.65
N PRO A 97 20.29 -5.16 8.97
CA PRO A 97 21.49 -4.50 9.48
C PRO A 97 21.19 -3.46 10.58
N ASP A 98 19.95 -2.98 10.67
CA ASP A 98 19.53 -1.97 11.64
C ASP A 98 18.68 -2.59 12.76
N PHE A 99 19.25 -2.60 13.97
CA PHE A 99 18.64 -3.11 15.20
C PHE A 99 18.25 -1.99 16.17
N SER A 100 18.24 -0.72 15.73
CA SER A 100 17.76 0.37 16.57
C SER A 100 16.32 0.13 17.04
N ASP A 101 15.97 0.71 18.20
CA ASP A 101 14.60 0.62 18.73
C ASP A 101 13.58 1.19 17.75
N THR A 102 13.97 2.20 16.98
CA THR A 102 13.14 2.78 15.91
C THR A 102 12.87 1.75 14.79
N SER A 103 13.91 1.09 14.27
CA SER A 103 13.77 0.02 13.25
C SER A 103 12.94 -1.16 13.77
N SER A 104 13.16 -1.54 15.02
CA SER A 104 12.42 -2.62 15.68
C SER A 104 10.93 -2.28 15.85
N THR A 105 10.62 -1.06 16.28
CA THR A 105 9.26 -0.55 16.39
C THR A 105 8.57 -0.51 15.01
N LYS A 106 9.22 0.01 13.96
CA LYS A 106 8.65 0.03 12.60
C LYS A 106 8.31 -1.37 12.10
N ARG A 107 9.24 -2.32 12.24
CA ARG A 107 9.04 -3.72 11.82
C ARG A 107 7.92 -4.39 12.60
N ALA A 108 7.83 -4.14 13.90
CA ALA A 108 6.74 -4.64 14.73
C ALA A 108 5.38 -4.06 14.29
N LEU A 109 5.31 -2.75 14.03
CA LEU A 109 4.10 -2.10 13.53
C LEU A 109 3.66 -2.69 12.19
N ILE A 110 4.57 -2.77 11.21
CA ILE A 110 4.32 -3.40 9.90
C ILE A 110 3.86 -4.85 10.07
N GLY A 111 4.47 -5.59 11.01
CA GLY A 111 4.10 -6.96 11.34
C GLY A 111 2.67 -7.08 11.89
N TYR A 112 2.21 -6.12 12.69
CA TYR A 112 0.84 -6.07 13.19
C TYR A 112 -0.15 -5.64 12.12
N LEU A 113 0.17 -4.61 11.33
CA LEU A 113 -0.67 -4.13 10.23
C LEU A 113 -0.92 -5.25 9.20
N ASN A 114 0.11 -6.01 8.81
CA ASN A 114 -0.05 -7.15 7.90
C ASN A 114 -0.93 -8.29 8.43
N LYS A 115 -1.11 -8.37 9.76
CA LYS A 115 -1.94 -9.39 10.42
C LYS A 115 -3.34 -8.87 10.73
N LEU A 116 -3.62 -7.59 10.50
CA LEU A 116 -4.88 -6.96 10.85
C LEU A 116 -6.01 -7.52 9.98
N THR A 117 -7.01 -8.12 10.63
CA THR A 117 -8.22 -8.65 10.01
C THR A 117 -9.43 -8.32 10.86
N THR A 118 -10.63 -8.43 10.30
CA THR A 118 -11.88 -8.20 11.04
C THR A 118 -12.04 -9.09 12.27
N ARG A 119 -11.46 -10.30 12.25
CA ARG A 119 -11.57 -11.29 13.34
C ARG A 119 -10.65 -11.00 14.53
N ASN A 120 -9.47 -10.45 14.28
CA ASN A 120 -8.44 -10.22 15.31
C ASN A 120 -8.18 -8.74 15.58
N LYS A 121 -9.02 -7.84 15.02
CA LYS A 121 -8.81 -6.38 15.06
C LYS A 121 -8.63 -5.85 16.47
N GLU A 122 -9.46 -6.24 17.44
CA GLU A 122 -9.39 -5.70 18.80
C GLU A 122 -8.05 -6.03 19.48
N VAL A 123 -7.56 -7.27 19.33
CA VAL A 123 -6.26 -7.69 19.88
C VAL A 123 -5.09 -6.95 19.22
N ILE A 124 -5.18 -6.70 17.91
CA ILE A 124 -4.13 -5.99 17.17
C ILE A 124 -4.17 -4.49 17.46
N TYR A 125 -5.36 -3.92 17.60
CA TYR A 125 -5.57 -2.51 17.95
C TYR A 125 -4.93 -2.17 19.28
N GLU A 126 -5.14 -2.97 20.33
CA GLU A 126 -4.50 -2.72 21.64
C GLU A 126 -2.97 -2.74 21.55
N LYS A 127 -2.41 -3.64 20.74
CA LYS A 127 -0.94 -3.70 20.53
C LYS A 127 -0.43 -2.47 19.79
N ILE A 128 -1.12 -2.04 18.73
CA ILE A 128 -0.74 -0.85 17.97
C ILE A 128 -0.91 0.41 18.81
N LYS A 129 -1.99 0.51 19.59
CA LYS A 129 -2.24 1.61 20.53
C LYS A 129 -1.09 1.74 21.52
N GLY A 130 -0.68 0.66 22.18
CA GLY A 130 0.47 0.69 23.09
C GLY A 130 1.78 1.14 22.42
N MET A 131 1.97 0.80 21.13
CA MET A 131 3.13 1.29 20.36
C MET A 131 3.04 2.78 20.04
N ILE A 132 1.86 3.28 19.70
CA ILE A 132 1.60 4.70 19.46
C ILE A 132 1.84 5.48 20.75
N ASP A 133 1.24 5.05 21.86
CA ASP A 133 1.38 5.65 23.21
C ASP A 133 2.83 5.77 23.67
N THR A 134 3.69 4.84 23.24
CA THR A 134 5.13 4.85 23.58
C THR A 134 5.95 5.69 22.59
N ASN A 135 5.52 5.81 21.34
CA ASN A 135 6.30 6.39 20.23
C ASN A 135 5.43 7.22 19.28
N HIS A 136 4.89 8.35 19.75
CA HIS A 136 4.06 9.27 18.96
C HIS A 136 4.86 10.04 17.89
N THR A 137 5.29 9.34 16.83
CA THR A 137 6.12 9.91 15.77
C THR A 137 5.36 10.04 14.45
N GLU A 138 5.72 11.05 13.67
CA GLU A 138 5.26 11.24 12.29
C GLU A 138 5.51 9.98 11.44
N GLU A 139 6.58 9.24 11.69
CA GLU A 139 6.92 8.06 10.92
C GLU A 139 5.94 6.89 11.13
N LEU A 140 5.51 6.62 12.37
CA LEU A 140 4.47 5.60 12.62
C LEU A 140 3.15 6.00 11.98
N PHE A 141 2.80 7.28 12.05
CA PHE A 141 1.62 7.82 11.39
C PHE A 141 1.69 7.60 9.87
N LEU A 142 2.81 7.92 9.23
CA LEU A 142 3.00 7.73 7.78
C LEU A 142 2.97 6.26 7.37
N ILE A 143 3.45 5.34 8.21
CA ILE A 143 3.31 3.90 7.97
C ILE A 143 1.82 3.51 7.96
N ILE A 144 1.04 3.91 8.97
CA ILE A 144 -0.40 3.62 9.03
C ILE A 144 -1.12 4.26 7.83
N TRP A 145 -0.80 5.50 7.50
CA TRP A 145 -1.31 6.21 6.32
C TRP A 145 -1.07 5.44 5.01
N SER A 146 0.13 4.89 4.84
CA SER A 146 0.45 4.08 3.65
C SER A 146 -0.40 2.82 3.56
N TYR A 147 -0.71 2.17 4.68
CA TYR A 147 -1.60 1.01 4.73
C TYR A 147 -3.04 1.38 4.40
N ILE A 148 -3.52 2.54 4.88
CA ILE A 148 -4.85 3.04 4.51
C ILE A 148 -4.95 3.22 2.99
N LYS A 149 -3.93 3.81 2.34
CA LYS A 149 -3.91 4.02 0.88
C LYS A 149 -3.99 2.71 0.08
N ILE A 150 -3.35 1.63 0.53
CA ILE A 150 -3.27 0.38 -0.26
C ILE A 150 -4.34 -0.66 0.08
N THR A 151 -5.11 -0.45 1.14
CA THR A 151 -6.14 -1.42 1.59
C THR A 151 -7.27 -1.54 0.58
N GLU A 152 -7.84 -2.74 0.45
CA GLU A 152 -9.01 -2.95 -0.41
C GLU A 152 -10.16 -2.02 -0.04
N SER A 153 -10.75 -1.38 -1.05
CA SER A 153 -11.80 -0.40 -0.87
C SER A 153 -13.08 -1.09 -0.39
N GLY A 154 -13.38 -0.95 0.90
CA GLY A 154 -14.65 -1.30 1.52
C GLY A 154 -15.03 -0.21 2.53
N ASN A 155 -16.31 -0.14 2.90
CA ASN A 155 -16.83 0.88 3.82
C ASN A 155 -16.16 0.82 5.21
N ASP A 156 -15.60 -0.34 5.59
CA ASP A 156 -14.88 -0.55 6.85
C ASP A 156 -13.37 -0.70 6.62
N ASN A 157 -12.70 0.41 6.30
CA ASN A 157 -11.24 0.42 6.31
C ASN A 157 -10.74 0.36 7.77
N LEU A 158 -10.36 -0.84 8.21
CA LEU A 158 -9.88 -1.13 9.56
C LEU A 158 -8.71 -0.22 10.00
N TYR A 159 -7.90 0.21 9.05
CA TYR A 159 -6.72 1.02 9.34
C TYR A 159 -7.07 2.48 9.65
N ILE A 160 -8.22 3.00 9.19
CA ILE A 160 -8.65 4.38 9.49
C ILE A 160 -8.88 4.56 11.00
N LYS A 161 -9.43 3.55 11.69
CA LYS A 161 -9.66 3.61 13.15
C LYS A 161 -8.35 3.77 13.94
N LEU A 162 -7.23 3.28 13.39
CA LEU A 162 -5.92 3.43 14.04
C LEU A 162 -5.49 4.90 14.18
N LEU A 163 -6.00 5.79 13.32
CA LEU A 163 -5.71 7.22 13.41
C LEU A 163 -6.29 7.83 14.70
N ASP A 164 -7.40 7.29 15.20
CA ASP A 164 -8.05 7.76 16.43
C ASP A 164 -7.25 7.43 17.70
N TYR A 165 -6.17 6.65 17.59
CA TYR A 165 -5.25 6.36 18.71
C TYR A 165 -4.12 7.38 18.86
N PHE A 166 -3.94 8.30 17.90
CA PHE A 166 -3.01 9.40 18.08
C PHE A 166 -3.62 10.51 18.93
N ASP A 167 -2.76 11.25 19.63
CA ASP A 167 -3.15 12.49 20.29
C ASP A 167 -3.88 13.44 19.30
N SER A 168 -4.94 14.10 19.77
CA SER A 168 -5.81 14.88 18.90
C SER A 168 -5.11 16.09 18.29
N ALA A 169 -4.22 16.76 19.03
CA ALA A 169 -3.46 17.89 18.53
C ALA A 169 -2.45 17.43 17.47
N PHE A 170 -1.72 16.35 17.76
CA PHE A 170 -0.81 15.73 16.79
C PHE A 170 -1.54 15.30 15.51
N LEU A 171 -2.67 14.62 15.65
CA LEU A 171 -3.47 14.12 14.53
C LEU A 171 -3.93 15.27 13.64
N GLN A 172 -4.42 16.37 14.22
CA GLN A 172 -4.86 17.54 13.44
C GLN A 172 -3.70 18.17 12.66
N VAL A 173 -2.53 18.36 13.28
CA VAL A 173 -1.33 18.89 12.59
C VAL A 173 -0.95 18.01 11.39
N MET A 174 -0.95 16.69 11.56
CA MET A 174 -0.64 15.76 10.48
C MET A 174 -1.68 15.79 9.36
N LEU A 175 -2.97 15.84 9.71
CA LEU A 175 -4.06 15.88 8.74
C LEU A 175 -4.09 17.22 8.00
N ASP A 176 -3.82 18.34 8.66
CA ASP A 176 -3.71 19.67 8.02
C ASP A 176 -2.59 19.69 6.99
N LYS A 177 -1.41 19.18 7.35
CA LYS A 177 -0.26 19.08 6.45
C LYS A 177 -0.62 18.27 5.19
N LEU A 178 -1.25 17.11 5.38
CA LEU A 178 -1.61 16.23 4.27
C LEU A 178 -2.77 16.77 3.43
N TRP A 179 -3.78 17.38 4.05
CA TRP A 179 -4.90 18.02 3.36
C TRP A 179 -4.44 19.20 2.49
N ASN A 180 -3.59 20.06 3.04
CA ASN A 180 -3.06 21.21 2.32
C ASN A 180 -2.26 20.76 1.10
N ASN A 181 -1.41 19.73 1.25
CA ASN A 181 -0.69 19.14 0.12
C ASN A 181 -1.66 18.53 -0.90
N TYR A 182 -2.66 17.79 -0.44
CA TYR A 182 -3.65 17.12 -1.29
C TYR A 182 -4.42 18.12 -2.18
N ILE A 183 -4.82 19.27 -1.62
CA ILE A 183 -5.50 20.33 -2.38
C ILE A 183 -4.52 21.11 -3.27
N GLN A 184 -3.36 21.53 -2.75
CA GLN A 184 -2.39 22.32 -3.52
C GLN A 184 -1.82 21.57 -4.72
N GLN A 185 -1.52 20.28 -4.55
CA GLN A 185 -0.99 19.42 -5.61
C GLN A 185 -2.09 18.75 -6.43
N LYS A 186 -3.36 18.98 -6.09
CA LYS A 186 -4.53 18.33 -6.70
C LYS A 186 -4.36 16.82 -6.79
N GLU A 187 -3.99 16.16 -5.70
CA GLU A 187 -3.72 14.71 -5.64
C GLU A 187 -4.93 13.85 -6.09
N TRP A 188 -6.14 14.42 -6.08
CA TRP A 188 -7.37 13.82 -6.59
C TRP A 188 -7.44 13.70 -8.12
N ILE A 189 -6.59 14.44 -8.84
CA ILE A 189 -6.44 14.30 -10.30
C ILE A 189 -5.61 13.04 -10.59
N PRO A 190 -6.03 12.20 -11.56
CA PRO A 190 -5.23 11.06 -12.00
C PRO A 190 -3.79 11.46 -12.36
N PRO A 191 -2.77 10.66 -12.01
CA PRO A 191 -1.42 10.86 -12.50
C PRO A 191 -1.37 10.92 -14.02
N LYS A 192 -0.42 11.69 -14.56
CA LYS A 192 -0.30 11.95 -16.01
C LYS A 192 -0.27 10.69 -16.87
N PHE A 193 0.37 9.61 -16.41
CA PHE A 193 0.39 8.34 -17.15
C PHE A 193 -1.01 7.75 -17.41
N ILE A 194 -2.00 8.07 -16.58
CA ILE A 194 -3.39 7.64 -16.75
C ILE A 194 -4.07 8.43 -17.88
N PHE A 195 -3.64 9.66 -18.13
CA PHE A 195 -4.11 10.47 -19.25
C PHE A 195 -3.41 10.09 -20.56
N ASP A 196 -2.11 9.84 -20.50
CA ASP A 196 -1.25 9.64 -21.67
C ASP A 196 -1.40 8.24 -22.32
N ASN A 197 -1.91 7.25 -21.59
CA ASN A 197 -2.00 5.85 -22.04
C ASN A 197 -3.44 5.36 -21.99
N ASN A 198 -3.86 4.57 -22.98
CA ASN A 198 -5.17 3.94 -22.96
C ASN A 198 -5.11 2.61 -22.17
N LEU A 199 -5.23 2.73 -20.85
CA LEU A 199 -5.07 1.63 -19.90
C LEU A 199 -6.05 0.45 -20.07
N LEU A 200 -7.10 0.62 -20.86
CA LEU A 200 -8.10 -0.41 -21.14
C LEU A 200 -7.81 -1.20 -22.42
N LEU A 201 -6.80 -0.81 -23.20
CA LEU A 201 -6.32 -1.63 -24.32
C LEU A 201 -5.44 -2.77 -23.80
N LEU A 202 -5.77 -4.00 -24.20
CA LEU A 202 -5.17 -5.26 -23.74
C LEU A 202 -3.69 -5.46 -24.13
N ASN A 203 -3.05 -4.48 -24.75
CA ASN A 203 -1.71 -4.64 -25.32
C ASN A 203 -0.65 -4.22 -24.30
N ASN A 204 -0.05 -5.18 -23.59
CA ASN A 204 1.17 -5.06 -22.77
C ASN A 204 1.20 -4.01 -21.62
N GLU A 205 0.13 -3.27 -21.37
CA GLU A 205 0.07 -2.21 -20.33
C GLU A 205 -0.47 -2.69 -18.96
N TYR A 206 -0.44 -4.00 -18.68
CA TYR A 206 -1.01 -4.57 -17.44
C TYR A 206 -0.44 -3.94 -16.16
N GLU A 207 0.85 -3.58 -16.16
CA GLU A 207 1.49 -2.91 -15.02
C GLU A 207 0.90 -1.50 -14.79
N LEU A 208 0.70 -0.72 -15.85
CA LEU A 208 0.07 0.60 -15.77
C LEU A 208 -1.38 0.50 -15.32
N TYR A 209 -2.14 -0.49 -15.82
CA TYR A 209 -3.49 -0.77 -15.34
C TYR A 209 -3.49 -1.11 -13.84
N CYS A 210 -2.55 -1.95 -13.39
CA CYS A 210 -2.40 -2.30 -11.97
C CYS A 210 -2.09 -1.08 -11.10
N ASP A 211 -1.23 -0.18 -11.57
CA ASP A 211 -0.88 1.05 -10.85
C ASP A 211 -2.04 2.05 -10.83
N TYR A 212 -2.80 2.15 -11.92
CA TYR A 212 -4.07 2.87 -11.95
C TYR A 212 -5.05 2.32 -10.90
N VAL A 213 -5.26 1.00 -10.84
CA VAL A 213 -6.17 0.38 -9.87
C VAL A 213 -5.71 0.68 -8.44
N LYS A 214 -4.41 0.63 -8.15
CA LYS A 214 -3.85 1.01 -6.85
C LYS A 214 -4.09 2.48 -6.52
N TRP A 215 -3.81 3.39 -7.46
CA TRP A 215 -4.02 4.82 -7.28
C TRP A 215 -5.50 5.14 -7.01
N LYS A 216 -6.41 4.60 -7.84
CA LYS A 216 -7.86 4.77 -7.70
C LYS A 216 -8.37 4.31 -6.34
N LYS A 217 -7.89 3.15 -5.85
CA LYS A 217 -8.20 2.67 -4.49
C LYS A 217 -7.68 3.62 -3.43
N GLY A 218 -6.44 4.07 -3.56
CA GLY A 218 -5.80 5.01 -2.65
C GLY A 218 -6.60 6.30 -2.51
N ILE A 219 -6.96 6.95 -3.62
CA ILE A 219 -7.73 8.18 -3.60
C ILE A 219 -9.11 7.98 -2.97
N HIS A 220 -9.80 6.89 -3.28
CA HIS A 220 -11.07 6.59 -2.62
C HIS A 220 -10.93 6.44 -1.10
N ASN A 221 -9.90 5.75 -0.61
CA ASN A 221 -9.66 5.60 0.83
C ASN A 221 -9.30 6.95 1.49
N ILE A 222 -8.54 7.79 0.79
CA ILE A 222 -8.20 9.13 1.26
C ILE A 222 -9.45 10.03 1.33
N ASN A 223 -10.36 9.95 0.37
CA ASN A 223 -11.60 10.72 0.39
C ASN A 223 -12.48 10.37 1.60
N ILE A 224 -12.49 9.10 2.04
CA ILE A 224 -13.19 8.69 3.27
C ILE A 224 -12.59 9.40 4.50
N ILE A 225 -11.27 9.50 4.58
CA ILE A 225 -10.58 10.23 5.67
C ILE A 225 -10.95 11.70 5.63
N TRP A 226 -10.94 12.32 4.45
CA TRP A 226 -11.32 13.73 4.30
C TRP A 226 -12.75 13.98 4.70
N VAL A 227 -13.70 13.11 4.35
CA VAL A 227 -15.08 13.27 4.81
C VAL A 227 -15.19 13.18 6.33
N LYS A 228 -14.38 12.31 6.96
CA LYS A 228 -14.35 12.13 8.42
C LYS A 228 -13.72 13.33 9.16
N TYR A 229 -12.57 13.84 8.70
CA TYR A 229 -11.78 14.82 9.46
C TYR A 229 -11.76 16.24 8.87
N LYS A 230 -12.18 16.43 7.61
CA LYS A 230 -12.22 17.70 6.87
C LYS A 230 -13.62 18.02 6.36
N HIS A 231 -14.62 17.68 7.18
CA HIS A 231 -16.05 17.77 6.84
C HIS A 231 -16.49 19.13 6.28
N GLN A 232 -15.95 20.23 6.81
CA GLN A 232 -16.30 21.59 6.38
C GLN A 232 -15.70 21.96 5.01
N ASP A 233 -14.60 21.32 4.61
CA ASP A 233 -13.90 21.58 3.36
C ASP A 233 -14.36 20.65 2.21
N ILE A 234 -15.18 19.64 2.50
CA ILE A 234 -15.71 18.70 1.50
C ILE A 234 -16.51 19.37 0.38
N PRO A 235 -17.40 20.35 0.63
CA PRO A 235 -18.07 21.07 -0.44
C PRO A 235 -17.10 21.67 -1.46
N ARG A 236 -16.01 22.29 -0.97
CA ARG A 236 -14.96 22.84 -1.83
C ARG A 236 -14.27 21.76 -2.67
N LEU A 237 -13.93 20.61 -2.08
CA LEU A 237 -13.33 19.51 -2.82
C LEU A 237 -14.27 18.96 -3.92
N LEU A 238 -15.56 18.82 -3.61
CA LEU A 238 -16.57 18.37 -4.58
C LEU A 238 -16.68 19.36 -5.75
N ASP A 239 -16.72 20.65 -5.45
CA ASP A 239 -16.75 21.71 -6.46
C ASP A 239 -15.45 21.70 -7.30
N ASP A 240 -14.27 21.63 -6.68
CA ASP A 240 -12.99 21.56 -7.38
C ASP A 240 -12.91 20.37 -8.35
N ILE A 241 -13.40 19.19 -7.92
CA ILE A 241 -13.45 17.98 -8.77
C ILE A 241 -14.42 18.19 -9.94
N TYR A 242 -15.61 18.72 -9.68
CA TYR A 242 -16.64 18.93 -10.70
C TYR A 242 -16.24 20.00 -11.72
N ASP A 243 -15.66 21.10 -11.26
CA ASP A 243 -15.21 22.20 -12.11
C ASP A 243 -14.06 21.73 -13.02
N TYR A 244 -13.14 20.91 -12.51
CA TYR A 244 -12.10 20.30 -13.35
C TYR A 244 -12.66 19.29 -14.35
N LEU A 245 -13.59 18.43 -13.92
CA LEU A 245 -14.26 17.47 -14.80
C LEU A 245 -14.92 18.20 -15.97
N THR A 246 -15.70 19.24 -15.69
CA THR A 246 -16.45 19.98 -16.71
C THR A 246 -15.58 20.90 -17.56
N GLY A 247 -14.56 21.53 -16.98
CA GLY A 247 -13.68 22.46 -17.68
C GLY A 247 -12.60 21.79 -18.53
N GLU A 248 -11.99 20.70 -18.04
CA GLU A 248 -10.79 20.12 -18.66
C GLU A 248 -11.05 18.76 -19.34
N CYS A 249 -12.03 18.00 -18.84
CA CYS A 249 -12.26 16.62 -19.28
C CYS A 249 -13.42 16.49 -20.27
N LEU A 250 -14.57 17.10 -19.98
CA LEU A 250 -15.75 16.99 -20.83
C LEU A 250 -15.55 17.67 -22.19
N GLY A 251 -15.92 16.98 -23.27
CA GLY A 251 -15.78 17.49 -24.63
C GLY A 251 -14.36 17.46 -25.20
N ASN A 252 -13.35 17.08 -24.40
CA ASN A 252 -11.97 16.97 -24.86
C ASN A 252 -11.73 15.61 -25.56
N PRO A 253 -11.43 15.59 -26.87
CA PRO A 253 -11.28 14.34 -27.62
C PRO A 253 -10.05 13.51 -27.22
N ASN A 254 -9.08 14.12 -26.53
CA ASN A 254 -7.87 13.46 -26.07
C ASN A 254 -8.04 12.75 -24.72
N ILE A 255 -9.17 12.96 -24.05
CA ILE A 255 -9.44 12.37 -22.73
C ILE A 255 -10.11 11.01 -22.90
N HIS A 256 -9.48 9.99 -22.35
CA HIS A 256 -10.06 8.66 -22.33
C HIS A 256 -11.31 8.62 -21.43
N LYS A 257 -12.35 7.94 -21.89
CA LYS A 257 -13.67 7.96 -21.24
C LYS A 257 -13.66 7.46 -19.80
N TYR A 258 -12.79 6.49 -19.48
CA TYR A 258 -12.67 6.00 -18.10
C TYR A 258 -12.17 7.07 -17.12
N ILE A 259 -11.56 8.16 -17.60
CA ILE A 259 -11.13 9.29 -16.77
C ILE A 259 -12.36 10.04 -16.23
N ILE A 260 -13.38 10.21 -17.07
CA ILE A 260 -14.68 10.78 -16.68
C ILE A 260 -15.31 9.90 -15.59
N ASP A 261 -15.32 8.58 -15.79
CA ASP A 261 -15.86 7.63 -14.83
C ASP A 261 -15.13 7.70 -13.48
N ILE A 262 -13.80 7.87 -13.46
CA ILE A 262 -13.03 8.03 -12.22
C ILE A 262 -13.50 9.24 -11.42
N PHE A 263 -13.69 10.39 -12.04
CA PHE A 263 -14.15 11.59 -11.33
C PHE A 263 -15.59 11.43 -10.83
N MET A 264 -16.49 10.85 -11.65
CA MET A 264 -17.86 10.57 -11.22
C MET A 264 -17.91 9.55 -10.07
N GLU A 265 -17.08 8.52 -10.11
CA GLU A 265 -16.95 7.56 -9.00
C GLU A 265 -16.43 8.21 -7.71
N GLN A 266 -15.45 9.13 -7.82
CA GLN A 266 -14.96 9.88 -6.66
C GLN A 266 -16.08 10.71 -6.03
N ILE A 267 -16.84 11.48 -6.84
CA ILE A 267 -17.97 12.27 -6.38
C ILE A 267 -19.02 11.38 -5.72
N LEU A 268 -19.44 10.30 -6.39
CA LEU A 268 -20.43 9.36 -5.86
C LEU A 268 -20.01 8.79 -4.51
N LYS A 269 -18.74 8.40 -4.36
CA LYS A 269 -18.22 7.86 -3.09
C LYS A 269 -18.18 8.89 -1.97
N ILE A 270 -17.83 10.13 -2.27
CA ILE A 270 -17.91 11.22 -1.30
C ILE A 270 -19.38 11.43 -0.90
N LEU A 271 -20.28 11.51 -1.87
CA LEU A 271 -21.72 11.72 -1.64
C LEU A 271 -22.38 10.59 -0.83
N ASN A 272 -21.89 9.36 -0.94
CA ASN A 272 -22.35 8.25 -0.10
C ASN A 272 -22.10 8.49 1.40
N LEU A 273 -21.10 9.31 1.75
CA LEU A 273 -20.72 9.60 3.13
C LEU A 273 -21.08 11.04 3.55
N TYR A 274 -21.24 11.94 2.58
CA TYR A 274 -21.52 13.35 2.76
C TYR A 274 -22.56 13.83 1.74
N PRO A 275 -23.86 13.84 2.08
CA PRO A 275 -24.89 14.36 1.19
C PRO A 275 -24.67 15.85 0.92
N TYR A 276 -24.62 16.23 -0.35
CA TYR A 276 -24.45 17.63 -0.76
C TYR A 276 -25.34 17.96 -1.97
N PRO A 277 -26.59 18.40 -1.75
CA PRO A 277 -27.57 18.58 -2.83
C PRO A 277 -27.12 19.52 -3.96
N SER A 278 -26.28 20.53 -3.65
CA SER A 278 -25.82 21.48 -4.66
C SER A 278 -25.02 20.82 -5.78
N ILE A 279 -24.13 19.85 -5.48
CA ILE A 279 -23.39 19.14 -6.52
C ILE A 279 -24.29 18.19 -7.31
N VAL A 280 -25.34 17.64 -6.67
CA VAL A 280 -26.31 16.77 -7.34
C VAL A 280 -27.09 17.55 -8.40
N GLU A 281 -27.52 18.78 -8.08
CA GLU A 281 -28.18 19.67 -9.06
C GLU A 281 -27.24 20.09 -10.20
N LYS A 282 -25.96 20.38 -9.89
CA LYS A 282 -24.94 20.62 -10.92
C LYS A 282 -24.82 19.41 -11.86
N ILE A 283 -24.69 18.20 -11.33
CA ILE A 283 -24.61 16.97 -12.14
C ILE A 283 -25.88 16.73 -12.96
N ARG A 284 -27.07 17.03 -12.41
CA ARG A 284 -28.34 16.93 -13.12
C ARG A 284 -28.41 17.84 -14.35
N SER A 285 -27.68 18.97 -14.33
CA SER A 285 -27.65 19.93 -15.45
C SER A 285 -26.76 19.49 -16.63
N LEU A 286 -25.97 18.42 -16.48
CA LEU A 286 -25.10 17.92 -17.55
C LEU A 286 -25.91 17.38 -18.74
N ASP A 287 -25.49 17.69 -19.97
CA ASP A 287 -26.06 17.04 -21.16
C ASP A 287 -25.57 15.59 -21.26
N ILE A 288 -26.41 14.68 -20.78
CA ILE A 288 -26.03 13.28 -20.68
C ILE A 288 -26.03 12.51 -22.01
N LYS A 289 -26.54 13.08 -23.11
CA LYS A 289 -26.75 12.34 -24.36
C LYS A 289 -25.44 11.80 -24.94
N SER A 290 -24.37 12.58 -24.80
CA SER A 290 -23.04 12.30 -25.34
C SER A 290 -22.22 11.28 -24.54
N PHE A 291 -22.66 10.91 -23.33
CA PHE A 291 -21.93 9.98 -22.47
C PHE A 291 -22.13 8.50 -22.84
N ASP A 292 -21.15 7.68 -22.48
CA ASP A 292 -21.25 6.22 -22.54
C ASP A 292 -22.14 5.67 -21.42
N SER A 293 -22.55 4.41 -21.57
CA SER A 293 -23.45 3.73 -20.64
C SER A 293 -22.92 3.69 -19.20
N SER A 294 -21.60 3.53 -18.99
CA SER A 294 -20.99 3.51 -17.65
C SER A 294 -21.13 4.85 -16.93
N THR A 295 -20.76 5.94 -17.61
CA THR A 295 -20.87 7.29 -17.07
C THR A 295 -22.34 7.66 -16.82
N LYS A 296 -23.24 7.33 -17.76
CA LYS A 296 -24.69 7.52 -17.59
C LYS A 296 -25.18 6.80 -16.34
N PHE A 297 -24.79 5.55 -16.14
CA PHE A 297 -25.16 4.78 -14.94
C PHE A 297 -24.69 5.45 -13.65
N LEU A 298 -23.45 5.97 -13.61
CA LEU A 298 -22.94 6.72 -12.46
C LEU A 298 -23.75 8.00 -12.20
N ILE A 299 -24.04 8.78 -13.25
CA ILE A 299 -24.84 10.01 -13.15
C ILE A 299 -26.24 9.71 -12.63
N TYR A 300 -26.94 8.72 -13.20
CA TYR A 300 -28.26 8.31 -12.70
C TYR A 300 -28.19 7.84 -11.26
N THR A 301 -27.17 7.06 -10.90
CA THR A 301 -26.97 6.62 -9.51
C THR A 301 -26.83 7.80 -8.55
N ILE A 302 -26.13 8.87 -8.95
CA ILE A 302 -26.00 10.09 -8.16
C ILE A 302 -27.35 10.82 -8.07
N ILE A 303 -28.02 11.04 -9.20
CA ILE A 303 -29.27 11.83 -9.25
C ILE A 303 -30.42 11.15 -8.50
N GLU A 304 -30.52 9.82 -8.57
CA GLU A 304 -31.64 9.06 -8.02
C GLU A 304 -31.44 8.69 -6.55
N ASN A 305 -30.19 8.55 -6.08
CA ASN A 305 -29.90 7.98 -4.75
C ASN A 305 -29.14 8.92 -3.80
N LYS A 306 -28.93 10.19 -4.15
CA LYS A 306 -28.22 11.20 -3.32
C LYS A 306 -28.99 12.50 -3.25
#